data_AF-A0A811NHY7-F1
#
_entry.id   AF-A0A811NHY7-F1
#
_cell.length_a   1.000
_cell.length_b   1.000
_cell.length_c   1.000
_cell.angle_alpha   90.00
_cell.angle_beta   90.00
_cell.angle_gamma   90.00
#
_symmetry.space_group_name_H-M   'P 1'
#
loop_
_entity.id
_entity.type
_entity.pdbx_description
1 polymer ?
#
loop_
_entity_poly.entity_id
_entity_poly.type
_entity_poly.pdbx_seq_one_letter_code
_entity_poly.pdbx_strand_id
1 'polypeptide(L)'
;MKLVIAFLVLFSLLAVSSAAEKFDFFYLVQQWPGSFCDTRQGCCFPDDTKPAAAFGIHGLWPNYAKCRGRGRQGLARAMLGDAFLSTVGRRGKC
;
A
#
# COMPACT_ATOMS: atom_id res chain seq x y z
N MET A 1 11.68 34.93 -4.31
CA MET A 1 10.36 34.25 -4.23
C MET A 1 10.30 32.99 -5.09
N LYS A 2 10.57 33.07 -6.40
CA LYS A 2 10.58 31.91 -7.32
C LYS A 2 11.50 30.75 -6.88
N LEU A 3 12.73 31.08 -6.45
CA LEU A 3 13.69 30.09 -5.94
C LEU A 3 13.22 29.44 -4.64
N VAL A 4 12.64 30.21 -3.71
CA VAL A 4 12.12 29.69 -2.44
C VAL A 4 10.98 28.69 -2.70
N ILE A 5 10.06 29.01 -3.62
CA ILE A 5 8.99 28.10 -4.02
C ILE A 5 9.56 26.83 -4.66
N ALA A 6 10.55 26.95 -5.55
CA ALA A 6 11.20 25.79 -6.15
C ALA A 6 11.88 24.88 -5.11
N PHE A 7 12.56 25.45 -4.11
CA PHE A 7 13.15 24.69 -3.01
C PHE A 7 12.10 23.99 -2.13
N LEU A 8 10.98 24.67 -1.82
CA LEU A 8 9.89 24.08 -1.04
C LEU A 8 9.22 22.91 -1.77
N VAL A 9 9.00 23.04 -3.08
CA VAL A 9 8.46 21.96 -3.91
C VAL A 9 9.43 20.78 -3.97
N LEU A 10 10.72 21.04 -4.20
CA LEU A 10 11.74 19.99 -4.23
C LEU A 10 11.82 19.23 -2.90
N PHE A 11 11.81 19.97 -1.78
CA PHE A 11 11.85 19.38 -0.44
C PHE A 11 10.61 18.53 -0.15
N SER A 12 9.43 18.98 -0.58
CA SER A 12 8.17 18.24 -0.42
C SER A 12 8.16 16.93 -1.22
N LEU A 13 8.70 16.94 -2.45
CA LEU A 13 8.82 15.76 -3.30
C LEU A 13 9.80 14.72 -2.70
N LEU A 14 10.91 15.19 -2.15
CA LEU A 14 11.90 14.35 -1.47
C LEU A 14 11.33 13.71 -0.20
N ALA A 15 10.59 14.47 0.60
CA ALA A 15 9.92 13.98 1.81
C ALA A 15 8.93 12.85 1.49
N VAL A 16 8.07 13.04 0.48
CA VAL A 16 7.14 12.01 0.00
C VAL A 16 7.87 10.75 -0.45
N SER A 17 8.98 10.89 -1.18
CA SER A 17 9.75 9.76 -1.68
C SER A 17 10.40 8.94 -0.56
N SER A 18 10.80 9.60 0.53
CA SER A 18 11.44 8.95 1.70
C SER A 18 10.47 8.13 2.56
N ALA A 19 9.16 8.44 2.50
CA ALA A 19 8.14 7.76 3.27
C ALA A 19 7.55 6.52 2.56
N ALA A 20 7.98 6.23 1.33
CA ALA A 20 7.46 5.12 0.56
C ALA A 20 7.76 3.79 1.26
N GLU A 21 6.71 3.03 1.56
CA GLU A 21 6.87 1.66 2.06
C GLU A 21 7.55 0.81 0.99
N LYS A 22 8.50 -0.03 1.41
CA LYS A 22 9.16 -0.98 0.50
C LYS A 22 8.16 -2.09 0.17
N PHE A 23 8.01 -2.46 -1.11
CA PHE A 23 7.30 -3.65 -1.61
C PHE A 23 8.02 -4.13 -2.90
N ASP A 24 7.69 -5.32 -3.40
CA ASP A 24 8.37 -5.91 -4.56
C ASP A 24 7.56 -5.80 -5.87
N PHE A 25 6.24 -5.97 -5.78
CA PHE A 25 5.34 -5.93 -6.93
C PHE A 25 3.93 -5.53 -6.49
N PHE A 26 3.05 -5.29 -7.46
CA PHE A 26 1.63 -5.08 -7.22
C PHE A 26 0.80 -6.23 -7.77
N TYR A 27 -0.22 -6.64 -7.03
CA TYR A 27 -1.35 -7.35 -7.60
C TYR A 27 -2.35 -6.35 -8.16
N LEU A 28 -2.60 -6.40 -9.47
CA LEU A 28 -3.80 -5.82 -10.07
C LEU A 28 -4.92 -6.85 -9.93
N VAL A 29 -5.80 -6.65 -8.96
CA VAL A 29 -6.90 -7.55 -8.68
C VAL A 29 -8.13 -7.05 -9.42
N GLN A 30 -8.65 -7.90 -10.31
CA GLN A 30 -9.90 -7.67 -11.03
C GLN A 30 -11.01 -8.56 -10.46
N GLN A 31 -12.24 -8.07 -10.48
CA GLN A 31 -13.41 -8.77 -9.98
C GLN A 31 -14.46 -8.91 -11.07
N TRP A 32 -15.08 -10.08 -11.13
CA TRP A 32 -16.24 -10.32 -11.96
C TRP A 32 -17.53 -10.00 -11.17
N PRO A 33 -18.32 -8.98 -11.57
CA PRO A 33 -19.50 -8.56 -10.80
C PRO A 33 -20.57 -9.66 -10.72
N GLY A 34 -20.68 -10.52 -11.73
CA GLY A 34 -21.63 -11.64 -11.71
C GLY A 34 -21.39 -12.59 -10.54
N SER A 35 -20.15 -13.04 -10.33
CA SER A 35 -19.81 -13.93 -9.22
C SER A 35 -19.79 -13.24 -7.86
N PHE A 36 -19.56 -11.92 -7.82
CA PHE A 36 -19.64 -11.16 -6.57
C PHE A 36 -21.08 -11.04 -6.08
N CYS A 37 -22.01 -10.75 -7.00
CA CYS A 37 -23.41 -10.52 -6.67
C CYS A 37 -24.24 -11.81 -6.54
N ASP A 38 -23.84 -12.90 -7.20
CA ASP A 38 -24.52 -14.21 -7.14
C ASP A 38 -24.08 -15.04 -5.92
N THR A 39 -24.14 -14.41 -4.75
CA THR A 39 -23.88 -15.04 -3.44
C THR A 39 -25.12 -14.89 -2.56
N ARG A 40 -25.19 -15.63 -1.44
CA ARG A 40 -26.32 -15.50 -0.50
C ARG A 40 -26.44 -14.11 0.11
N GLN A 41 -25.32 -13.37 0.16
CA GLN A 41 -25.25 -12.01 0.67
C GLN A 41 -25.82 -10.99 -0.32
N GLY A 42 -25.85 -11.31 -1.62
CA GLY A 42 -26.21 -10.37 -2.68
C GLY A 42 -25.22 -9.20 -2.78
N CYS A 43 -25.61 -8.17 -3.54
CA CYS A 43 -24.84 -6.93 -3.68
C CYS A 43 -25.79 -5.76 -3.97
N CYS A 44 -25.28 -4.53 -3.81
CA CYS A 44 -25.95 -3.32 -4.28
C CYS A 44 -25.19 -2.77 -5.49
N PHE A 45 -25.92 -2.33 -6.50
CA PHE A 45 -25.32 -1.63 -7.64
C PHE A 45 -25.17 -0.13 -7.33
N PRO A 46 -24.09 0.51 -7.82
CA PRO A 46 -24.00 1.96 -7.77
C PRO A 46 -25.11 2.59 -8.61
N ASP A 47 -25.69 3.70 -8.14
CA ASP A 47 -26.75 4.47 -8.82
C ASP A 47 -27.94 3.61 -9.29
N ASP A 48 -28.23 2.53 -8.55
CA ASP A 48 -29.25 1.50 -8.85
C ASP A 48 -29.16 0.90 -10.27
N THR A 49 -28.01 1.07 -10.94
CA THR A 49 -27.82 0.65 -12.33
C THR A 49 -26.87 -0.53 -12.41
N LYS A 50 -27.33 -1.63 -13.00
CA LYS A 50 -26.51 -2.84 -13.16
C LYS A 50 -25.25 -2.52 -14.00
N PRO A 51 -24.04 -2.80 -13.49
CA PRO A 51 -22.80 -2.59 -14.22
C PRO A 51 -22.75 -3.42 -15.51
N ALA A 52 -21.91 -2.98 -16.45
CA ALA A 52 -21.58 -3.78 -17.62
C ALA A 52 -21.02 -5.16 -17.21
N ALA A 53 -21.29 -6.18 -18.03
CA ALA A 53 -20.76 -7.53 -17.85
C ALA A 53 -19.27 -7.59 -18.24
N ALA A 54 -18.43 -6.92 -17.47
CA ALA A 54 -16.99 -6.82 -17.64
C ALA A 54 -16.28 -6.97 -16.30
N PHE A 55 -14.98 -7.27 -16.34
CA PHE A 55 -14.16 -7.23 -15.13
C PHE A 55 -14.00 -5.80 -14.64
N GLY A 56 -14.31 -5.59 -13.35
CA GLY A 56 -14.04 -4.34 -12.64
C GLY A 56 -12.72 -4.41 -11.87
N ILE A 57 -12.15 -3.27 -11.52
CA ILE A 57 -10.96 -3.20 -10.66
C ILE A 57 -11.41 -3.38 -9.22
N HIS A 58 -10.91 -4.41 -8.54
CA HIS A 58 -11.08 -4.59 -7.10
C HIS A 58 -10.02 -3.78 -6.34
N GLY A 59 -8.77 -3.83 -6.80
CA GLY A 59 -7.71 -3.04 -6.19
C GLY A 59 -6.33 -3.27 -6.77
N LEU A 60 -5.41 -2.41 -6.37
CA LEU A 60 -3.99 -2.48 -6.67
C LEU A 60 -3.24 -2.65 -5.34
N TRP A 61 -2.77 -3.86 -5.06
CA TRP A 61 -2.26 -4.22 -3.72
C TRP A 61 -0.74 -4.41 -3.74
N PRO A 62 0.05 -3.59 -3.01
CA PRO A 62 1.49 -3.79 -2.91
C PRO A 62 1.77 -5.08 -2.14
N ASN A 63 2.68 -5.91 -2.66
CA ASN A 63 2.99 -7.22 -2.10
C ASN A 63 4.49 -7.52 -2.13
N TYR A 64 4.89 -8.51 -1.34
CA TYR A 64 6.27 -8.96 -1.22
C TYR A 64 6.47 -10.31 -1.90
N ALA A 65 7.57 -10.47 -2.64
CA ALA A 65 7.91 -11.75 -3.28
C ALA A 65 8.38 -12.80 -2.26
N LYS A 66 8.83 -12.34 -1.09
CA LYS A 66 9.23 -13.17 0.04
C LYS A 66 8.77 -12.49 1.31
N CYS A 67 8.34 -13.29 2.30
CA CYS A 67 8.15 -12.81 3.66
C CYS A 67 9.43 -12.12 4.14
N ARG A 68 9.37 -10.79 4.31
CA ARG A 68 10.49 -10.03 4.84
C ARG A 68 10.44 -10.11 6.36
N GLY A 69 10.99 -11.19 6.90
CA GLY A 69 11.43 -11.23 8.29
C GLY A 69 12.45 -10.11 8.54
N ARG A 70 12.56 -9.60 9.77
CA ARG A 70 13.40 -8.45 10.11
C ARG A 70 14.90 -8.76 9.89
N GLY A 71 15.38 -8.67 8.66
CA GLY A 71 16.76 -8.93 8.25
C GLY A 71 17.31 -7.78 7.40
N ARG A 72 18.26 -7.04 7.97
CA ARG A 72 18.98 -5.84 7.48
C ARG A 72 18.27 -4.49 7.66
N GLN A 73 17.92 -4.17 8.90
CA GLN A 73 17.93 -2.79 9.40
C GLN A 73 19.27 -2.45 10.07
N GLY A 74 20.40 -2.69 9.38
CA GLY A 74 21.72 -2.42 9.96
C GLY A 74 21.91 -0.97 10.40
N LEU A 75 21.26 -0.03 9.70
CA LEU A 75 21.42 1.40 9.98
C LEU A 75 20.47 1.91 11.08
N ALA A 76 19.21 1.48 11.12
CA ALA A 76 18.26 1.95 12.13
C ALA A 76 18.52 1.34 13.52
N ARG A 77 18.99 0.08 13.57
CA ARG A 77 19.38 -0.59 14.81
C ARG A 77 20.64 0.03 15.44
N ALA A 78 21.56 0.55 14.61
CA ALA A 78 22.73 1.27 15.07
C ALA A 78 22.39 2.64 15.70
N MET A 79 21.28 3.27 15.29
CA MET A 79 20.94 4.64 15.69
C MET A 79 19.94 4.75 16.85
N LEU A 80 19.03 3.79 17.01
CA LEU A 80 17.87 3.95 17.92
C LEU A 80 17.77 2.95 19.07
N GLY A 81 18.67 1.96 19.12
CA GLY A 81 18.72 0.95 20.19
C GLY A 81 17.51 0.00 20.24
N ASP A 82 17.70 -1.17 20.83
CA ASP A 82 16.69 -2.23 20.86
C ASP A 82 15.50 -1.91 21.78
N ALA A 83 15.69 -0.99 22.74
CA ALA A 83 14.67 -0.62 23.74
C ALA A 83 13.46 0.12 23.15
N PHE A 84 13.65 0.96 22.12
CA PHE A 84 12.54 1.71 21.50
C PHE A 84 11.70 0.83 20.56
N LEU A 85 12.30 -0.22 20.00
CA LEU A 85 11.67 -1.08 19.00
C LEU A 85 10.82 -2.22 19.59
N SER A 86 10.87 -2.43 20.91
CA SER A 86 10.13 -3.49 21.61
C SER A 86 8.69 -3.09 21.97
N THR A 87 8.37 -1.79 22.01
CA THR A 87 7.03 -1.29 22.38
C THR A 87 6.02 -1.38 21.23
N VAL A 88 6.49 -1.56 19.99
CA VAL A 88 5.62 -1.74 18.81
C VAL A 88 5.81 -3.16 18.29
N GLY A 89 4.92 -4.06 18.70
CA GLY A 89 4.80 -5.41 18.15
C GLY A 89 4.43 -5.39 16.65
N ARG A 90 5.38 -5.04 15.78
CA ARG A 90 5.23 -5.14 14.32
C ARG A 90 5.59 -6.56 13.90
N ARG A 91 4.55 -7.39 13.82
CA ARG A 91 4.54 -8.67 13.09
C ARG A 91 5.18 -8.42 11.72
N GLY A 92 6.14 -9.25 11.32
CA GLY A 92 6.82 -9.11 10.03
C GLY A 92 5.79 -9.00 8.91
N LYS A 93 5.99 -8.05 7.98
CA LYS A 93 5.12 -7.89 6.83
C LYS A 93 5.44 -9.00 5.83
N CYS A 94 4.68 -10.07 5.93
CA CYS A 94 4.15 -10.78 4.78
C CYS A 94 2.76 -10.15 4.55
#